data_AF-A0ABC9DIK9-F1
#
_entry.id   AF-A0ABC9DIK9-F1
#
_cell.length_a   1.000
_cell.length_b   1.000
_cell.length_c   1.000
_cell.angle_alpha   90.00
_cell.angle_beta   90.00
_cell.angle_gamma   90.00
#
_symmetry.space_group_name_H-M   'P 1'
#
loop_
_entity.id
_entity.type
_entity.pdbx_description
1 polymer ?
#
loop_
_entity_poly.entity_id
_entity_poly.type
_entity_poly.pdbx_seq_one_letter_code
_entity_poly.pdbx_strand_id
1 'polypeptide(L)'
;MSIHGLILEVRVTGCRKLRDTEFFTRQDPYVVLEYATTKHRTRTCTDGGRNPTFDEKFHIPLIEGLRELNVVVWNSNTLTHDDFIGSGRVYLHKVLANGYDDSSWPLETRHRRSAGEVKLIMHVDVSAMRNKMGKSMAAPCTHSVHPPSMPAPAPAPAPTPALASAVPYTGVPPSYPPVSAYPAASAYPAYPTPSQPPYTTTEYPPPPQQTYPPPLAGYPPPSYPPQPYGEPYPPQPYGQPYPPQPYGQPYPPPTAAQSPYPPAAPYPGTYPPRPY
;
A
#
# COMPACT_ATOMS: atom_id res chain seq x y z
N MET A 1 -27.06 11.90 -8.05
CA MET A 1 -27.56 10.71 -7.33
C MET A 1 -26.95 10.72 -5.94
N SER A 2 -27.77 10.67 -4.88
CA SER A 2 -27.27 10.60 -3.51
C SER A 2 -26.72 9.21 -3.23
N ILE A 3 -25.51 9.15 -2.67
CA ILE A 3 -24.83 7.91 -2.24
C ILE A 3 -24.92 7.69 -0.73
N HIS A 4 -25.54 8.63 -0.01
CA HIS A 4 -25.56 8.62 1.45
C HIS A 4 -26.20 7.33 1.99
N GLY A 5 -25.52 6.63 2.89
CA GLY A 5 -26.05 5.44 3.56
C GLY A 5 -26.14 4.19 2.69
N LEU A 6 -25.60 4.21 1.46
CA LEU A 6 -25.32 2.98 0.72
C LEU A 6 -24.15 2.25 1.39
N ILE A 7 -24.16 0.92 1.38
CA ILE A 7 -23.06 0.12 1.90
C ILE A 7 -22.12 -0.25 0.76
N LEU A 8 -20.86 0.15 0.88
CA LEU A 8 -19.77 -0.30 0.03
C LEU A 8 -19.13 -1.53 0.67
N GLU A 9 -19.23 -2.69 0.02
CA GLU A 9 -18.42 -3.86 0.36
C GLU A 9 -17.05 -3.69 -0.31
N VAL A 10 -15.99 -3.67 0.49
CA VAL A 10 -14.59 -3.63 0.01
C VAL A 10 -13.90 -4.92 0.44
N ARG A 11 -13.44 -5.71 -0.53
CA ARG A 11 -12.59 -6.87 -0.30
C ARG A 11 -11.15 -6.52 -0.63
N VAL A 12 -10.29 -6.54 0.39
CA VAL A 12 -8.83 -6.44 0.24
C VAL A 12 -8.32 -7.82 -0.14
N THR A 13 -7.97 -8.01 -1.40
CA THR A 13 -7.53 -9.32 -1.90
C THR A 13 -6.08 -9.57 -1.49
N GLY A 14 -5.20 -8.61 -1.76
CA GLY A 14 -3.77 -8.74 -1.54
C GLY A 14 -3.00 -7.53 -2.07
N CYS A 15 -1.68 -7.58 -1.92
CA CYS A 15 -0.79 -6.60 -2.53
C CYS A 15 0.22 -7.29 -3.46
N ARG A 16 0.80 -6.53 -4.39
CA ARG A 16 1.82 -7.03 -5.30
C ARG A 16 2.98 -6.05 -5.38
N LYS A 17 4.19 -6.62 -5.51
CA LYS A 17 5.43 -5.86 -5.69
C LYS A 17 5.63 -4.79 -4.62
N LEU A 18 5.23 -5.07 -3.37
CA LEU A 18 5.43 -4.14 -2.28
C LEU A 18 6.89 -3.73 -2.19
N ARG A 19 7.14 -2.48 -1.81
CA ARG A 19 8.49 -2.05 -1.44
C ARG A 19 8.90 -2.81 -0.18
N ASP A 20 10.11 -3.35 -0.20
CA ASP A 20 10.68 -4.01 0.97
C ASP A 20 11.13 -2.97 1.99
N THR A 21 10.70 -3.14 3.24
CA THR A 21 11.11 -2.32 4.38
C THR A 21 12.09 -3.05 5.31
N GLU A 22 12.26 -4.36 5.14
CA GLU A 22 13.11 -5.20 5.97
C GLU A 22 14.46 -5.48 5.31
N PHE A 23 15.53 -5.60 6.11
CA PHE A 23 16.88 -5.93 5.62
C PHE A 23 17.24 -7.41 5.78
N PHE A 24 16.67 -8.10 6.78
CA PHE A 24 17.08 -9.46 7.17
C PHE A 24 15.91 -10.44 7.33
N THR A 25 14.70 -9.95 7.62
CA THR A 25 13.50 -10.76 7.80
C THR A 25 12.56 -10.58 6.60
N ARG A 26 11.52 -11.41 6.54
CA ARG A 26 10.38 -11.15 5.65
C ARG A 26 9.42 -10.20 6.35
N GLN A 27 8.92 -9.23 5.58
CA GLN A 27 7.91 -8.30 6.07
C GLN A 27 6.56 -8.99 6.33
N ASP A 28 5.85 -8.44 7.32
CA ASP A 28 4.54 -8.84 7.83
C ASP A 28 3.49 -7.76 7.50
N PRO A 29 3.08 -7.62 6.23
CA PRO A 29 2.25 -6.51 5.80
C PRO A 29 0.81 -6.61 6.31
N TYR A 30 0.17 -5.47 6.55
CA TYR A 30 -1.27 -5.32 6.72
C TYR A 30 -1.79 -4.07 6.02
N VAL A 31 -3.09 -4.04 5.71
CA VAL A 31 -3.74 -2.95 4.99
C VAL A 31 -4.74 -2.24 5.91
N VAL A 32 -4.73 -0.92 5.85
CA VAL A 32 -5.69 -0.04 6.52
C VAL A 32 -6.48 0.71 5.46
N LEU A 33 -7.79 0.49 5.44
CA LEU A 33 -8.74 1.27 4.68
C LEU A 33 -9.18 2.46 5.53
N GLU A 34 -9.02 3.67 5.03
CA GLU A 34 -9.43 4.91 5.70
C GLU A 34 -10.48 5.62 4.86
N TYR A 35 -11.67 5.81 5.45
CA TYR A 35 -12.79 6.51 4.82
C TYR A 35 -13.37 7.53 5.80
N ALA A 36 -13.26 8.82 5.48
CA ALA A 36 -13.55 9.90 6.41
C ALA A 36 -12.80 9.73 7.76
N THR A 37 -13.52 9.47 8.85
CA THR A 37 -12.98 9.24 10.19
C THR A 37 -12.89 7.76 10.56
N THR A 38 -13.41 6.85 9.72
CA THR A 38 -13.38 5.42 10.00
C THR A 38 -12.13 4.78 9.42
N LYS A 39 -11.59 3.81 10.17
CA LYS A 39 -10.45 3.01 9.75
C LYS A 39 -10.78 1.53 9.92
N HIS A 40 -10.48 0.74 8.90
CA HIS A 40 -10.62 -0.72 8.92
C HIS A 40 -9.28 -1.34 8.60
N ARG A 41 -8.77 -2.20 9.49
CA ARG A 41 -7.47 -2.85 9.36
C ARG A 41 -7.67 -4.34 9.07
N THR A 42 -6.92 -4.88 8.10
CA THR A 42 -6.82 -6.33 7.88
C THR A 42 -5.99 -6.99 8.97
N ARG A 43 -6.11 -8.31 9.10
CA ARG A 43 -5.10 -9.11 9.79
C ARG A 43 -3.74 -8.89 9.12
N THR A 44 -2.71 -9.06 9.95
CA THR A 44 -1.33 -9.07 9.49
C THR A 44 -1.07 -10.38 8.74
N CYS A 45 -0.48 -10.28 7.54
CA CYS A 45 -0.03 -11.43 6.77
C CYS A 45 1.40 -11.76 7.19
N THR A 46 1.55 -12.59 8.24
CA THR A 46 2.86 -13.00 8.76
C THR A 46 3.64 -13.77 7.70
N ASP A 47 4.92 -13.43 7.52
CA ASP A 47 5.82 -13.94 6.49
C ASP A 47 5.32 -13.66 5.05
N GLY A 48 4.41 -12.69 4.88
CA GLY A 48 3.71 -12.40 3.63
C GLY A 48 4.59 -11.79 2.54
N GLY A 49 5.76 -11.25 2.91
CA GLY A 49 6.74 -10.72 1.98
C GLY A 49 6.16 -9.64 1.06
N ARG A 50 6.62 -9.59 -0.20
CA ARG A 50 6.25 -8.52 -1.15
C ARG A 50 4.91 -8.74 -1.86
N ASN A 51 4.27 -9.88 -1.64
CA ASN A 51 3.05 -10.32 -2.33
C ASN A 51 2.03 -10.95 -1.35
N PRO A 52 1.61 -10.24 -0.30
CA PRO A 52 0.70 -10.79 0.70
C PRO A 52 -0.71 -10.97 0.14
N THR A 53 -1.44 -11.92 0.71
CA THR A 53 -2.86 -12.18 0.43
C THR A 53 -3.63 -12.08 1.74
N PHE A 54 -4.77 -11.39 1.71
CA PHE A 54 -5.62 -11.14 2.88
C PHE A 54 -7.02 -11.75 2.69
N ASP A 55 -7.64 -11.48 1.54
CA ASP A 55 -9.03 -11.84 1.23
C ASP A 55 -10.06 -11.43 2.29
N GLU A 56 -9.84 -10.27 2.91
CA GLU A 56 -10.71 -9.73 3.96
C GLU A 56 -11.74 -8.74 3.43
N LYS A 57 -12.96 -8.80 3.97
CA LYS A 57 -14.10 -7.98 3.55
C LYS A 57 -14.51 -6.99 4.62
N PHE A 58 -14.79 -5.77 4.20
CA PHE A 58 -15.28 -4.68 5.04
C PHE A 58 -16.54 -4.05 4.43
N HIS A 59 -17.44 -3.61 5.29
CA HIS A 59 -18.66 -2.91 4.89
C HIS A 59 -18.57 -1.47 5.37
N ILE A 60 -18.50 -0.53 4.45
CA ILE A 60 -18.29 0.89 4.72
C ILE A 60 -19.54 1.67 4.31
N PRO A 61 -20.23 2.36 5.23
CA PRO A 61 -21.34 3.23 4.87
C PRO A 61 -20.82 4.46 4.12
N LEU A 62 -21.34 4.67 2.92
CA LEU A 62 -20.94 5.78 2.06
C LEU A 62 -21.53 7.11 2.53
N ILE A 63 -20.70 8.15 2.46
CA ILE A 63 -21.03 9.52 2.84
C ILE A 63 -21.20 10.34 1.57
N GLU A 64 -22.21 11.20 1.53
CA GLU A 64 -22.45 12.06 0.39
C GLU A 64 -21.29 13.05 0.18
N GLY A 65 -20.91 13.24 -1.09
CA GLY A 65 -19.77 14.09 -1.46
C GLY A 65 -18.40 13.40 -1.36
N LEU A 66 -18.24 12.33 -0.57
CA LEU A 66 -16.96 11.64 -0.40
C LEU A 66 -16.84 10.43 -1.32
N ARG A 67 -16.08 10.59 -2.41
CA ARG A 67 -15.91 9.59 -3.49
C ARG A 67 -14.51 8.98 -3.55
N GLU A 68 -13.75 9.13 -2.48
CA GLU A 68 -12.39 8.64 -2.35
C GLU A 68 -12.25 7.78 -1.10
N LEU A 69 -11.56 6.66 -1.24
CA LEU A 69 -11.14 5.77 -0.17
C LEU A 69 -9.62 5.79 -0.12
N ASN A 70 -9.02 6.03 1.05
CA ASN A 70 -7.59 5.95 1.21
C ASN A 70 -7.21 4.54 1.64
N VAL A 71 -6.12 4.01 1.08
CA VAL A 71 -5.57 2.73 1.45
C VAL A 71 -4.15 2.95 1.91
N VAL A 72 -3.79 2.38 3.05
CA VAL A 72 -2.45 2.49 3.62
C VAL A 72 -1.94 1.10 3.94
N VAL A 73 -0.72 0.80 3.53
CA VAL A 73 -0.07 -0.49 3.78
C VAL A 73 1.11 -0.27 4.72
N TRP A 74 1.15 -1.11 5.74
CA TRP A 74 2.14 -1.07 6.82
C TRP A 74 2.79 -2.44 6.96
N ASN A 75 4.01 -2.47 7.48
CA ASN A 75 4.70 -3.65 7.95
C ASN A 75 4.58 -3.74 9.48
N SER A 76 4.06 -4.85 9.99
CA SER A 76 3.87 -5.05 11.43
C SER A 76 5.20 -5.44 12.08
N ASN A 77 5.62 -4.71 13.11
CA ASN A 77 6.82 -5.04 13.88
C ASN A 77 6.43 -5.33 15.34
N THR A 78 6.93 -6.43 15.90
CA THR A 78 6.58 -6.81 17.28
C THR A 78 7.34 -6.02 18.34
N LEU A 79 8.59 -5.64 18.04
CA LEU A 79 9.51 -4.99 18.99
C LEU A 79 9.69 -3.48 18.75
N THR A 80 9.30 -3.00 17.57
CA THR A 80 9.46 -1.61 17.14
C THR A 80 8.13 -1.07 16.62
N HIS A 81 8.11 0.21 16.23
CA HIS A 81 6.97 0.76 15.52
C HIS A 81 6.81 0.12 14.13
N ASP A 82 5.56 -0.03 13.71
CA ASP A 82 5.21 -0.50 12.38
C ASP A 82 5.74 0.44 11.29
N ASP A 83 6.34 -0.13 10.25
CA ASP A 83 6.93 0.63 9.15
C ASP A 83 5.91 0.93 8.05
N PHE A 84 5.90 2.18 7.59
CA PHE A 84 5.06 2.59 6.48
C PHE A 84 5.62 2.08 5.15
N ILE A 85 4.86 1.25 4.43
CA ILE A 85 5.24 0.77 3.10
C ILE A 85 4.79 1.76 2.02
N GLY A 86 3.49 2.09 2.00
CA GLY A 86 2.91 2.98 1.00
C GLY A 86 1.43 3.26 1.19
N SER A 87 0.91 4.26 0.49
CA SER A 87 -0.52 4.59 0.47
C SER A 87 -1.03 4.88 -0.93
N GLY A 88 -2.32 4.67 -1.17
CA GLY A 88 -2.99 4.89 -2.43
C GLY A 88 -4.37 5.51 -2.25
N ARG A 89 -4.81 6.26 -3.25
CA ARG A 89 -6.17 6.81 -3.33
C ARG A 89 -7.00 5.98 -4.30
N VAL A 90 -8.14 5.51 -3.83
CA VAL A 90 -9.08 4.67 -4.57
C VAL A 90 -10.30 5.50 -4.93
N TYR A 91 -10.56 5.66 -6.23
CA TYR A 91 -11.71 6.42 -6.72
C TYR A 91 -12.93 5.53 -6.83
N LEU A 92 -14.02 5.91 -6.15
CA LEU A 92 -15.25 5.10 -6.09
C LEU A 92 -16.15 5.27 -7.33
N HIS A 93 -15.77 6.11 -8.29
CA HIS A 93 -16.62 6.42 -9.45
C HIS A 93 -17.04 5.16 -10.23
N LYS A 94 -16.12 4.23 -10.46
CA LYS A 94 -16.39 3.01 -11.24
C LYS A 94 -17.38 2.08 -10.53
N VAL A 95 -17.17 1.81 -9.25
CA VAL A 95 -18.10 0.96 -8.46
C VAL A 95 -19.46 1.64 -8.27
N LEU A 96 -19.51 2.96 -8.14
CA LEU A 96 -20.79 3.67 -8.01
C LEU A 96 -21.60 3.71 -9.32
N ALA A 97 -20.92 3.70 -10.47
CA ALA A 97 -21.58 3.66 -11.78
C ALA A 97 -22.05 2.24 -12.14
N ASN A 98 -21.22 1.24 -11.88
CA ASN A 98 -21.42 -0.13 -12.37
C ASN A 98 -21.89 -1.12 -11.29
N GLY A 99 -21.86 -0.73 -10.02
CA GLY A 99 -22.09 -1.61 -8.87
C GLY A 99 -20.93 -2.53 -8.52
N TYR A 100 -19.86 -2.52 -9.32
CA TYR A 100 -18.73 -3.42 -9.19
C TYR A 100 -17.42 -2.79 -9.68
N ASP A 101 -16.33 -3.10 -8.99
CA ASP A 101 -14.97 -2.78 -9.44
C ASP A 101 -13.95 -3.78 -8.90
N ASP A 102 -13.32 -4.57 -9.78
CA ASP A 102 -12.08 -5.31 -9.50
C ASP A 102 -10.92 -4.56 -10.17
N SER A 103 -10.08 -3.91 -9.36
CA SER A 103 -8.95 -3.12 -9.85
C SER A 103 -7.76 -3.20 -8.90
N SER A 104 -6.55 -3.03 -9.47
CA SER A 104 -5.32 -2.82 -8.72
C SER A 104 -5.00 -1.33 -8.67
N TRP A 105 -4.66 -0.85 -7.47
CA TRP A 105 -4.42 0.55 -7.18
C TRP A 105 -2.95 0.75 -6.79
N PRO A 106 -2.24 1.71 -7.42
CA PRO A 106 -0.84 1.95 -7.11
C PRO A 106 -0.68 2.50 -5.70
N LEU A 107 0.41 2.11 -5.06
CA LEU A 107 0.83 2.60 -3.75
C LEU A 107 2.05 3.50 -3.93
N GLU A 108 2.11 4.56 -3.14
CA GLU A 108 3.22 5.51 -3.11
C GLU A 108 3.80 5.61 -1.71
N THR A 109 5.12 5.71 -1.66
CA THR A 109 5.84 6.08 -0.43
C THR A 109 5.55 7.55 -0.07
N ARG A 110 5.94 7.99 1.13
CA ARG A 110 5.88 9.41 1.53
C ARG A 110 6.63 10.35 0.57
N HIS A 111 7.62 9.81 -0.13
CA HIS A 111 8.44 10.51 -1.12
C HIS A 111 7.94 10.33 -2.57
N ARG A 112 6.67 9.95 -2.77
CA ARG A 112 6.03 9.78 -4.09
C ARG A 112 6.70 8.74 -5.00
N ARG A 113 7.53 7.85 -4.44
CA ARG A 113 8.07 6.69 -5.17
C ARG A 113 7.08 5.54 -5.14
N SER A 114 7.03 4.75 -6.21
CA SER A 114 6.20 3.53 -6.27
C SER A 114 6.54 2.58 -5.12
N ALA A 115 5.50 2.07 -4.45
CA ALA A 115 5.58 1.15 -3.32
C ALA A 115 4.84 -0.17 -3.58
N GLY A 116 4.53 -0.46 -4.85
CA GLY A 116 3.74 -1.62 -5.26
C GLY A 116 2.29 -1.25 -5.59
N GLU A 117 1.41 -2.23 -5.55
CA GLU A 117 -0.02 -2.08 -5.81
C GLU A 117 -0.85 -2.90 -4.82
N VAL A 118 -2.06 -2.44 -4.50
CA VAL A 118 -3.06 -3.16 -3.72
C VAL A 118 -4.22 -3.57 -4.62
N LYS A 119 -4.67 -4.83 -4.52
CA LYS A 119 -5.81 -5.34 -5.29
C LYS A 119 -7.07 -5.31 -4.44
N LEU A 120 -8.08 -4.59 -4.93
CA LEU A 120 -9.38 -4.45 -4.28
C LEU A 120 -10.49 -4.94 -5.19
N ILE A 121 -11.48 -5.58 -4.58
CA ILE A 121 -12.75 -5.89 -5.22
C ILE A 121 -13.83 -5.15 -4.43
N MET A 122 -14.58 -4.30 -5.10
CA MET A 122 -15.59 -3.44 -4.51
C MET A 122 -16.96 -3.73 -5.09
N HIS A 123 -17.98 -3.75 -4.23
CA HIS A 123 -19.38 -3.92 -4.63
C HIS A 123 -20.27 -2.88 -3.95
N VAL A 124 -21.26 -2.38 -4.69
CA VAL A 124 -22.35 -1.55 -4.17
C VAL A 124 -23.66 -2.06 -4.75
N ASP A 125 -24.68 -2.20 -3.91
CA ASP A 125 -26.02 -2.49 -4.39
C ASP A 125 -26.65 -1.24 -5.01
N VAL A 126 -26.52 -1.11 -6.33
CA VAL A 126 -27.07 0.00 -7.12
C VAL A 126 -28.59 -0.03 -7.16
N SER A 127 -29.23 -1.17 -6.89
CA SER A 127 -30.70 -1.25 -6.84
C SER A 127 -31.26 -0.45 -5.66
N ALA A 128 -30.55 -0.46 -4.52
CA ALA A 128 -30.86 0.39 -3.38
C ALA A 128 -30.74 1.89 -3.70
N MET A 129 -29.81 2.26 -4.60
CA MET A 129 -29.64 3.63 -5.08
C MET A 129 -30.82 4.12 -5.93
N ARG A 130 -31.43 3.24 -6.73
CA ARG A 130 -32.65 3.56 -7.52
C ARG A 130 -33.88 3.73 -6.63
N ASN A 131 -34.03 2.89 -5.60
CA ASN A 131 -35.18 2.92 -4.70
C ASN A 131 -35.22 4.19 -3.83
N LYS A 132 -34.07 4.79 -3.53
CA LYS A 132 -33.99 6.06 -2.79
C LYS A 132 -34.52 7.27 -3.58
N MET A 133 -34.56 7.18 -4.92
CA MET A 133 -35.18 8.18 -5.80
C MET A 133 -36.71 8.08 -5.85
N GLY A 134 -37.27 6.88 -5.65
CA GLY A 134 -38.72 6.62 -5.72
C GLY A 134 -39.53 7.08 -4.50
N LYS A 135 -38.86 7.45 -3.39
CA LYS A 135 -39.55 7.81 -2.13
C LYS A 135 -39.80 9.31 -1.97
N SER A 136 -39.39 10.14 -2.93
CA SER A 136 -39.64 11.60 -2.93
C SER A 136 -40.64 12.07 -4.00
N MET A 137 -41.27 11.16 -4.76
CA MET A 137 -42.38 11.47 -5.66
C MET A 137 -43.48 10.41 -5.57
N ALA A 138 -44.08 10.23 -4.39
CA ALA A 138 -45.30 9.44 -4.23
C ALA A 138 -46.14 9.97 -3.07
N ALA A 139 -46.55 11.24 -3.14
CA ALA A 139 -47.81 11.66 -2.57
C ALA A 139 -48.77 11.89 -3.75
N PRO A 140 -49.79 11.03 -3.96
CA PRO A 140 -50.82 11.33 -4.92
C PRO A 140 -51.74 12.37 -4.28
N CYS A 141 -51.46 13.66 -4.50
CA CYS A 141 -52.50 14.67 -4.40
C CYS A 141 -53.39 14.50 -5.64
N THR A 142 -54.40 13.63 -5.54
CA THR A 142 -55.47 13.54 -6.54
C THR A 142 -56.30 14.81 -6.48
N HIS A 143 -55.87 15.86 -7.16
CA HIS A 143 -56.77 16.90 -7.67
C HIS A 143 -56.60 16.94 -9.18
N SER A 144 -57.46 16.17 -9.83
CA SER A 144 -57.73 16.19 -11.26
C SER A 144 -58.11 17.59 -11.70
N VAL A 145 -57.18 18.30 -12.33
CA VAL A 145 -57.48 19.47 -13.15
C VAL A 145 -57.19 19.07 -14.59
N HIS A 146 -58.26 19.00 -15.38
CA HIS A 146 -58.23 18.76 -16.82
C HIS A 146 -57.28 19.74 -17.53
N PRO A 147 -56.43 19.30 -18.46
CA PRO A 147 -55.80 20.21 -19.41
C PRO A 147 -56.83 20.66 -20.46
N PRO A 148 -56.91 21.96 -20.82
CA PRO A 148 -57.69 22.39 -21.97
C PRO A 148 -57.02 21.93 -23.27
N SER A 149 -57.82 21.30 -24.14
CA SER A 149 -57.45 20.88 -25.49
C SER A 149 -56.99 22.07 -26.33
N MET A 150 -55.75 22.05 -26.82
CA MET A 150 -55.32 22.94 -27.90
C MET A 150 -55.64 22.30 -29.28
N PRO A 151 -55.98 23.09 -30.31
CA PRO A 151 -56.17 22.57 -31.65
C PRO A 151 -54.83 22.24 -32.33
N ALA A 152 -54.82 21.16 -33.11
CA ALA A 152 -53.69 20.71 -33.91
C ALA A 152 -53.34 21.73 -35.03
N PRO A 153 -52.04 21.99 -35.31
CA PRO A 153 -51.65 22.73 -36.49
C PRO A 153 -51.59 21.82 -37.74
N ALA A 154 -51.98 22.39 -38.88
CA ALA A 154 -52.05 21.78 -40.20
C ALA A 154 -50.68 21.33 -40.75
N PRO A 155 -50.63 20.39 -41.72
CA PRO A 155 -49.38 19.89 -42.28
C PRO A 155 -48.76 20.89 -43.26
N ALA A 156 -47.47 21.18 -43.09
CA ALA A 156 -46.67 21.95 -44.05
C ALA A 156 -46.03 21.02 -45.12
N PRO A 157 -45.83 21.49 -46.35
CA PRO A 157 -45.38 20.67 -47.48
C PRO A 157 -43.86 20.42 -47.47
N ALA A 158 -43.47 19.29 -48.07
CA ALA A 158 -42.09 18.86 -48.24
C ALA A 158 -41.29 19.77 -49.20
N PRO A 159 -40.00 20.05 -48.93
CA PRO A 159 -39.10 20.59 -49.93
C PRO A 159 -38.45 19.49 -50.80
N THR A 160 -38.50 19.74 -52.11
CA THR A 160 -37.85 19.05 -53.23
C THR A 160 -36.31 19.03 -53.17
N PRO A 161 -35.64 18.13 -53.90
CA PRO A 161 -34.19 17.94 -53.80
C PRO A 161 -33.41 19.04 -54.52
N ALA A 162 -32.39 19.59 -53.84
CA ALA A 162 -31.45 20.51 -54.45
C ALA A 162 -30.42 19.75 -55.30
N LEU A 163 -30.26 20.24 -56.53
CA LEU A 163 -29.38 19.75 -57.58
C LEU A 163 -27.89 19.77 -57.17
N ALA A 164 -27.23 18.67 -57.51
CA ALA A 164 -25.79 18.51 -57.47
C ALA A 164 -25.11 19.57 -58.35
N SER A 165 -24.18 20.32 -57.76
CA SER A 165 -23.21 21.13 -58.51
C SER A 165 -21.88 20.38 -58.50
N ALA A 166 -21.50 19.87 -59.67
CA ALA A 166 -20.20 19.30 -59.94
C ALA A 166 -19.16 20.42 -60.06
N VAL A 167 -18.01 20.24 -59.43
CA VAL A 167 -16.79 20.99 -59.73
C VAL A 167 -15.64 19.98 -59.88
N PRO A 168 -14.87 20.02 -60.98
CA PRO A 168 -13.83 19.04 -61.25
C PRO A 168 -12.56 19.42 -60.47
N TYR A 169 -12.15 18.60 -59.50
CA TYR A 169 -10.80 18.71 -58.95
C TYR A 169 -9.83 17.90 -59.81
N THR A 170 -9.02 18.63 -60.57
CA THR A 170 -7.82 18.18 -61.23
C THR A 170 -6.85 17.55 -60.22
N GLY A 171 -6.31 16.39 -60.57
CA GLY A 171 -5.48 15.58 -59.70
C GLY A 171 -4.11 16.15 -59.36
N VAL A 172 -3.62 15.76 -58.18
CA VAL A 172 -2.19 15.65 -57.82
C VAL A 172 -2.09 14.51 -56.78
N PRO A 173 -1.26 13.46 -56.98
CA PRO A 173 -1.05 12.43 -55.97
C PRO A 173 -0.19 12.94 -54.80
N PRO A 174 -0.34 12.39 -53.57
CA PRO A 174 0.52 12.75 -52.45
C PRO A 174 1.94 12.23 -52.68
N SER A 175 2.89 13.15 -52.78
CA SER A 175 4.33 12.87 -52.77
C SER A 175 4.77 12.40 -51.38
N TYR A 176 5.30 11.18 -51.30
CA TYR A 176 6.03 10.69 -50.14
C TYR A 176 7.25 11.58 -49.85
N PRO A 177 7.58 11.85 -48.58
CA PRO A 177 8.84 12.50 -48.26
C PRO A 177 10.02 11.57 -48.59
N PRO A 178 11.14 12.09 -49.11
CA PRO A 178 12.32 11.28 -49.36
C PRO A 178 12.92 10.76 -48.05
N VAL A 179 13.32 9.50 -48.08
CA VAL A 179 14.13 8.84 -47.05
C VAL A 179 15.48 9.55 -47.01
N SER A 180 15.82 10.18 -45.89
CA SER A 180 17.14 10.77 -45.70
C SER A 180 18.20 9.66 -45.70
N ALA A 181 19.14 9.79 -46.62
CA ALA A 181 20.33 8.97 -46.69
C ALA A 181 21.14 9.07 -45.39
N TYR A 182 21.62 7.92 -44.93
CA TYR A 182 22.62 7.82 -43.87
C TYR A 182 23.86 8.65 -44.24
N PRO A 183 24.32 9.58 -43.38
CA PRO A 183 25.67 10.09 -43.53
C PRO A 183 26.68 9.03 -43.07
N ALA A 184 27.75 8.95 -43.84
CA ALA A 184 28.91 8.09 -43.64
C ALA A 184 29.57 8.30 -42.27
N ALA A 185 30.27 7.26 -41.82
CA ALA A 185 31.07 7.25 -40.59
C ALA A 185 32.09 8.39 -40.57
N SER A 186 31.85 9.37 -39.69
CA SER A 186 32.83 10.40 -39.35
C SER A 186 33.73 9.87 -38.23
N ALA A 187 35.03 10.06 -38.44
CA ALA A 187 36.12 9.67 -37.57
C ALA A 187 35.95 10.17 -36.13
N TYR A 188 36.33 9.32 -35.19
CA TYR A 188 36.46 9.63 -33.77
C TYR A 188 37.27 10.93 -33.55
N PRO A 189 36.79 11.89 -32.75
CA PRO A 189 37.67 12.87 -32.16
C PRO A 189 38.56 12.18 -31.13
N ALA A 190 39.88 12.33 -31.30
CA ALA A 190 40.87 11.89 -30.34
C ALA A 190 40.60 12.52 -28.96
N TYR A 191 40.58 11.67 -27.93
CA TYR A 191 40.51 12.10 -26.55
C TYR A 191 41.73 12.98 -26.22
N PRO A 192 41.56 14.15 -25.57
CA PRO A 192 42.69 14.85 -24.99
C PRO A 192 43.20 14.05 -23.79
N THR A 193 44.48 13.68 -23.84
CA THR A 193 45.26 13.11 -22.74
C THR A 193 45.30 14.11 -21.58
N PRO A 194 44.85 13.75 -20.36
CA PRO A 194 45.13 14.58 -19.20
C PRO A 194 46.61 14.43 -18.82
N SER A 195 47.35 15.51 -18.97
CA SER A 195 48.67 15.71 -18.37
C SER A 195 48.59 15.52 -16.85
N GLN A 196 49.43 14.63 -16.30
CA GLN A 196 49.54 14.42 -14.87
C GLN A 196 50.05 15.70 -14.17
N PRO A 197 49.45 16.12 -13.05
CA PRO A 197 50.10 17.05 -12.13
C PRO A 197 51.18 16.33 -11.33
N PRO A 198 52.26 17.03 -10.92
CA PRO A 198 53.29 16.45 -10.07
C PRO A 198 52.71 16.09 -8.69
N TYR A 199 53.17 14.95 -8.17
CA TYR A 199 52.88 14.47 -6.82
C TYR A 199 53.39 15.47 -5.79
N THR A 200 52.48 16.22 -5.20
CA THR A 200 52.68 16.87 -3.90
C THR A 200 52.19 15.91 -2.82
N THR A 201 53.10 15.48 -1.95
CA THR A 201 52.76 14.78 -0.71
C THR A 201 52.01 15.73 0.21
N THR A 202 50.68 15.70 0.16
CA THR A 202 49.83 16.33 1.17
C THR A 202 49.71 15.38 2.35
N GLU A 203 50.43 15.71 3.41
CA GLU A 203 50.28 15.14 4.75
C GLU A 203 48.82 15.34 5.20
N TYR A 204 48.13 14.23 5.48
CA TYR A 204 46.77 14.26 6.00
C TYR A 204 46.79 14.89 7.41
N PRO A 205 46.03 15.98 7.68
CA PRO A 205 45.85 16.42 9.05
C PRO A 205 45.05 15.34 9.82
N PRO A 206 45.41 15.05 11.09
CA PRO A 206 44.65 14.10 11.89
C PRO A 206 43.21 14.60 12.08
N PRO A 207 42.23 13.68 12.22
CA PRO A 207 40.85 14.07 12.46
C PRO A 207 40.72 14.87 13.75
N PRO A 208 39.82 15.87 13.81
CA PRO A 208 39.60 16.62 15.04
C PRO A 208 39.13 15.68 16.14
N GLN A 209 39.85 15.68 17.26
CA GLN A 209 39.40 14.96 18.46
C GLN A 209 38.10 15.60 18.94
N GLN A 210 37.00 14.84 18.88
CA GLN A 210 35.79 15.21 19.59
C GLN A 210 36.06 15.10 21.08
N THR A 211 36.12 16.25 21.75
CA THR A 211 36.04 16.32 23.21
C THR A 211 34.67 15.83 23.64
N TYR A 212 34.61 14.60 24.14
CA TYR A 212 33.45 14.10 24.85
C TYR A 212 33.17 15.01 26.06
N PRO A 213 31.95 15.53 26.24
CA PRO A 213 31.58 16.14 27.51
C PRO A 213 31.62 15.08 28.63
N PRO A 214 32.03 15.44 29.86
CA PRO A 214 32.06 14.50 30.97
C PRO A 214 30.63 14.00 31.27
N PRO A 215 30.47 12.75 31.74
CA PRO A 215 29.16 12.25 32.12
C PRO A 215 28.60 13.08 33.28
N LEU A 216 27.39 13.61 33.09
CA LEU A 216 26.61 14.22 34.17
C LEU A 216 26.37 13.17 35.24
N ALA A 217 26.80 13.50 36.46
CA ALA A 217 26.56 12.72 37.65
C ALA A 217 25.05 12.54 37.90
N GLY A 218 24.67 11.29 38.13
CA GLY A 218 23.59 10.90 39.06
C GLY A 218 22.16 11.31 38.69
N TYR A 219 21.51 10.51 37.83
CA TYR A 219 20.07 10.31 37.95
C TYR A 219 19.83 9.10 38.86
N PRO A 220 19.08 9.22 39.96
CA PRO A 220 18.67 8.05 40.73
C PRO A 220 17.73 7.17 39.89
N PRO A 221 17.78 5.83 40.03
CA PRO A 221 16.86 4.95 39.34
C PRO A 221 15.42 5.23 39.79
N PRO A 222 14.41 5.03 38.93
CA PRO A 222 13.01 5.11 39.34
C PRO A 222 12.74 4.03 40.39
N SER A 223 12.22 4.45 41.54
CA SER A 223 11.75 3.58 42.61
C SER A 223 10.55 2.77 42.11
N TYR A 224 10.75 1.48 41.91
CA TYR A 224 9.65 0.54 41.73
C TYR A 224 8.84 0.44 43.04
N PRO A 225 7.50 0.45 42.99
CA PRO A 225 6.70 0.12 44.15
C PRO A 225 6.93 -1.35 44.55
N PRO A 226 6.92 -1.68 45.86
CA PRO A 226 7.09 -3.06 46.32
C PRO A 226 5.97 -3.95 45.80
N GLN A 227 6.34 -5.07 45.18
CA GLN A 227 5.41 -6.14 44.82
C GLN A 227 4.85 -6.77 46.10
N PRO A 228 3.52 -7.00 46.20
CA PRO A 228 2.96 -7.75 47.31
C PRO A 228 3.45 -9.19 47.23
N TYR A 229 4.20 -9.62 48.26
CA TYR A 229 4.51 -11.02 48.50
C TYR A 229 3.22 -11.75 48.90
N GLY A 230 2.85 -12.81 48.17
CA GLY A 230 1.95 -13.84 48.68
C GLY A 230 0.72 -14.20 47.85
N GLU A 231 0.88 -14.50 46.56
CA GLU A 231 -0.09 -15.36 45.87
C GLU A 231 0.57 -16.66 45.39
N PRO A 232 0.08 -17.84 45.83
CA PRO A 232 0.53 -19.12 45.29
C PRO A 232 0.00 -19.30 43.87
N TYR A 233 0.88 -19.68 42.95
CA TYR A 233 0.51 -20.05 41.59
C TYR A 233 -0.54 -21.18 41.59
N PRO A 234 -1.54 -21.15 40.70
CA PRO A 234 -2.52 -22.22 40.58
C PRO A 234 -1.84 -23.53 40.12
N PRO A 235 -2.27 -24.70 40.64
CA PRO A 235 -1.67 -25.98 40.27
C PRO A 235 -1.92 -26.31 38.80
N GLN A 236 -0.89 -26.78 38.10
CA GLN A 236 -1.03 -27.30 36.76
C GLN A 236 -1.86 -28.59 36.76
N PRO A 237 -2.77 -28.79 35.79
CA PRO A 237 -3.55 -30.03 35.69
C PRO A 237 -2.63 -31.18 35.29
N TYR A 238 -2.51 -32.15 36.18
CA TYR A 238 -1.94 -33.47 35.90
C TYR A 238 -2.92 -34.27 35.03
N GLY A 239 -2.38 -34.93 33.99
CA GLY A 239 -2.99 -36.12 33.40
C GLY A 239 -3.74 -35.91 32.09
N GLN A 240 -3.03 -36.02 30.98
CA GLN A 240 -3.56 -36.62 29.75
C GLN A 240 -2.53 -37.64 29.25
N PRO A 241 -2.87 -38.94 29.14
CA PRO A 241 -1.98 -39.93 28.58
C PRO A 241 -1.83 -39.70 27.08
N TYR A 242 -0.60 -39.57 26.60
CA TYR A 242 -0.31 -39.54 25.17
C TYR A 242 -0.68 -40.89 24.53
N PRO A 243 -1.28 -40.89 23.32
CA PRO A 243 -1.53 -42.13 22.58
C PRO A 243 -0.21 -42.82 22.19
N PRO A 244 -0.17 -44.16 22.10
CA PRO A 244 1.05 -44.89 21.77
C PRO A 244 1.53 -44.55 20.35
N GLN A 245 2.78 -44.09 20.23
CA GLN A 245 3.41 -43.84 18.94
C GLN A 245 3.89 -45.15 18.27
N PRO A 246 3.82 -45.26 16.93
CA PRO A 246 4.40 -46.36 16.18
C PRO A 246 5.94 -46.32 16.23
N TYR A 247 6.55 -47.47 16.49
CA TYR A 247 8.00 -47.67 16.58
C TYR A 247 8.75 -47.23 15.31
N GLY A 248 9.83 -46.44 15.45
CA GLY A 248 10.85 -46.29 14.40
C GLY A 248 11.33 -44.89 14.01
N GLN A 249 11.08 -43.83 14.79
CA GLN A 249 11.61 -42.49 14.50
C GLN A 249 12.52 -41.99 15.65
N PRO A 250 13.75 -41.49 15.37
CA PRO A 250 14.57 -40.82 16.37
C PRO A 250 13.89 -39.53 16.84
N TYR A 251 13.88 -39.30 18.15
CA TYR A 251 13.39 -38.04 18.72
C TYR A 251 14.19 -36.85 18.16
N PRO A 252 13.55 -35.73 17.76
CA PRO A 252 14.27 -34.47 17.63
C PRO A 252 14.80 -34.06 19.01
N PRO A 253 16.03 -33.53 19.13
CA PRO A 253 16.52 -33.05 20.41
C PRO A 253 15.61 -31.93 20.93
N PRO A 254 15.36 -31.86 22.25
CA PRO A 254 14.61 -30.75 22.82
C PRO A 254 15.29 -29.43 22.46
N THR A 255 14.55 -28.48 21.92
CA THR A 255 14.99 -27.10 21.75
C THR A 255 15.50 -26.61 23.10
N ALA A 256 16.78 -26.23 23.16
CA ALA A 256 17.39 -25.69 24.35
C ALA A 256 16.57 -24.50 24.85
N ALA A 257 15.77 -24.74 25.89
CA ALA A 257 15.28 -23.70 26.76
C ALA A 257 16.53 -23.04 27.35
N GLN A 258 16.75 -21.78 27.03
CA GLN A 258 17.83 -20.98 27.58
C GLN A 258 17.72 -21.00 29.10
N SER A 259 18.73 -21.52 29.78
CA SER A 259 18.88 -21.40 31.22
C SER A 259 18.94 -19.91 31.61
N PRO A 260 18.42 -19.47 32.77
CA PRO A 260 18.42 -18.06 33.17
C PRO A 260 19.77 -17.56 33.73
N TYR A 261 20.85 -18.32 33.60
CA TYR A 261 22.17 -17.95 34.13
C TYR A 261 23.08 -17.47 32.99
N PRO A 262 23.74 -16.30 33.11
CA PRO A 262 24.75 -15.90 32.14
C PRO A 262 25.97 -16.85 32.23
N PRO A 263 26.61 -17.22 31.11
CA PRO A 263 27.87 -17.94 31.15
C PRO A 263 28.96 -17.03 31.77
N ALA A 264 29.77 -17.61 32.67
CA ALA A 264 30.90 -16.93 33.28
C ALA A 264 31.87 -16.41 32.20
N ALA A 265 32.25 -15.14 32.29
CA ALA A 265 33.24 -14.54 31.40
C ALA A 265 34.61 -15.22 31.56
N PRO A 266 35.33 -15.56 30.47
CA PRO A 266 36.70 -16.02 30.58
C PRO A 266 37.62 -14.86 30.99
N TYR A 267 38.39 -15.08 32.06
CA TYR A 267 39.49 -14.20 32.48
C TYR A 267 40.49 -14.01 31.31
N PRO A 268 40.86 -12.78 30.90
CA PRO A 268 41.99 -12.57 30.02
C PRO A 268 43.28 -12.62 30.84
N GLY A 269 43.83 -13.83 31.00
CA GLY A 269 45.16 -14.05 31.55
C GLY A 269 46.16 -14.38 30.45
N THR A 270 46.86 -13.37 29.92
CA THR A 270 48.16 -13.56 29.25
C THR A 270 48.98 -12.27 29.35
N TYR A 271 49.94 -12.26 30.27
CA TYR A 271 51.05 -11.31 30.29
C TYR A 271 52.03 -11.63 29.15
N PRO A 272 52.62 -10.64 28.46
CA PRO A 272 53.74 -10.90 27.58
C PRO A 272 55.02 -11.27 28.38
N PRO A 273 55.90 -12.13 27.83
CA PRO A 273 57.13 -12.51 28.52
C PRO A 273 58.12 -11.33 28.61
N ARG A 274 58.89 -11.31 29.70
CA ARG A 274 59.95 -10.30 29.93
C ARG A 274 61.12 -10.51 28.96
N PRO A 275 61.76 -9.44 28.46
CA PRO A 275 62.98 -9.56 27.70
C PRO A 275 64.15 -9.96 28.62
N TYR A 276 65.04 -10.80 28.08
CA TYR A 276 66.35 -11.14 28.67
C TYR A 276 67.27 -9.93 28.74
#